data_AF-A0A1K2FSL9-F1
#
_entry.id   AF-A0A1K2FSL9-F1
#
_cell.length_a   1.000
_cell.length_b   1.000
_cell.length_c   1.000
_cell.angle_alpha   90.00
_cell.angle_beta   90.00
_cell.angle_gamma   90.00
#
_symmetry.space_group_name_H-M   'P 1'
#
loop_
_entity.id
_entity.type
_entity.pdbx_description
1 polymer ?
#
loop_
_entity_poly.entity_id
_entity_poly.type
_entity_poly.pdbx_seq_one_letter_code
_entity_poly.pdbx_strand_id
1 'polypeptide(L)'
;MTDGRVNDISAVFYLSYFLVAQNRLHAIYQDPSEVFRQPYADRVEHLFDGRHEDEDIVRQLAPNVKELVTADFYRGLGHPTGGFAEALRANDGACAWKPGVPVRLYAGDGDTDVPIGNARACERTLAARGARVRLLDLGAVDHQGSGRGALAGVARWFGAGAR
;
A
#
# COMPACT_ATOMS: atom_id res chain seq x y z
N MET A 1 -7.10 1.10 -5.99
CA MET A 1 -8.22 0.76 -5.09
C MET A 1 -9.59 1.01 -5.72
N THR A 2 -9.71 1.88 -6.73
CA THR A 2 -10.98 2.17 -7.43
C THR A 2 -10.99 1.71 -8.90
N ASP A 3 -9.87 1.17 -9.36
CA ASP A 3 -9.56 0.87 -10.77
C ASP A 3 -9.32 -0.64 -11.02
N GLY A 4 -9.71 -1.49 -10.06
CA GLY A 4 -9.67 -2.95 -10.19
C GLY A 4 -8.29 -3.60 -10.13
N ARG A 5 -7.21 -2.83 -9.95
CA ARG A 5 -5.84 -3.39 -9.85
C ARG A 5 -5.50 -3.93 -8.47
N VAL A 6 -6.22 -3.49 -7.44
CA VAL A 6 -6.06 -3.97 -6.07
C VAL A 6 -7.28 -4.83 -5.73
N ASN A 7 -7.07 -6.03 -5.19
CA ASN A 7 -8.16 -6.91 -4.77
C ASN A 7 -8.92 -6.31 -3.57
N ASP A 8 -10.19 -6.68 -3.43
CA ASP A 8 -11.07 -6.05 -2.44
C ASP A 8 -10.60 -6.25 -0.99
N ILE A 9 -10.12 -7.45 -0.66
CA ILE A 9 -9.65 -7.80 0.69
C ILE A 9 -8.46 -6.93 1.10
N SER A 10 -7.45 -6.84 0.24
CA SER A 10 -6.28 -6.00 0.45
C SER A 10 -6.65 -4.53 0.49
N ALA A 11 -7.56 -4.10 -0.40
CA ALA A 11 -7.99 -2.72 -0.45
C ALA A 11 -8.68 -2.28 0.86
N VAL A 12 -9.59 -3.09 1.43
CA VAL A 12 -10.23 -2.75 2.70
C VAL A 12 -9.27 -2.79 3.87
N PHE A 13 -8.39 -3.79 3.94
CA PHE A 13 -7.42 -3.94 5.02
C PHE A 13 -6.41 -2.80 5.03
N TYR A 14 -5.69 -2.57 3.93
CA TYR A 14 -4.65 -1.54 3.88
C TYR A 14 -5.22 -0.13 3.99
N LEU A 15 -6.38 0.15 3.38
CA LEU A 15 -7.00 1.48 3.48
C LEU A 15 -7.44 1.76 4.91
N SER A 16 -8.12 0.81 5.57
CA SER A 16 -8.56 1.01 6.96
C SER A 16 -7.38 1.19 7.91
N TYR A 17 -6.33 0.36 7.77
CA TYR A 17 -5.13 0.53 8.59
C TYR A 17 -4.47 1.89 8.34
N PHE A 18 -4.29 2.29 7.08
CA PHE A 18 -3.71 3.57 6.73
C PHE A 18 -4.50 4.74 7.34
N LEU A 19 -5.82 4.76 7.19
CA LEU A 19 -6.66 5.83 7.70
C LEU A 19 -6.61 5.92 9.22
N VAL A 20 -6.73 4.79 9.93
CA VAL A 20 -6.68 4.76 11.40
C VAL A 20 -5.30 5.18 11.91
N ALA A 21 -4.22 4.69 11.29
CA ALA A 21 -2.86 5.04 11.70
C ALA A 21 -2.54 6.52 11.40
N GLN A 22 -2.89 7.00 10.21
CA GLN A 22 -2.56 8.35 9.77
C GLN A 22 -3.46 9.41 10.41
N ASN A 23 -4.68 9.09 10.85
CA ASN A 23 -5.53 10.05 11.55
C ASN A 23 -4.89 10.58 12.85
N ARG A 24 -3.98 9.81 13.45
CA ARG A 24 -3.20 10.20 14.64
C ARG A 24 -2.13 11.26 14.36
N LEU A 25 -1.72 11.39 13.09
CA LEU A 25 -0.64 12.27 12.64
C LEU A 25 -1.17 13.44 11.79
N HIS A 26 -2.28 13.22 11.11
CA HIS A 26 -2.94 14.14 10.21
C HIS A 26 -4.44 14.12 10.54
N ALA A 27 -5.08 15.27 10.70
CA ALA A 27 -6.52 15.31 11.00
C ALA A 27 -7.34 14.91 9.76
N ILE A 28 -7.51 13.61 9.53
CA ILE A 28 -8.29 13.04 8.42
C ILE A 28 -9.79 13.09 8.74
N TYR A 29 -10.16 12.76 9.97
CA TYR A 29 -11.53 12.80 10.49
C TYR A 29 -11.52 13.10 12.00
N GLN A 30 -12.62 13.64 12.53
CA GLN A 30 -12.82 13.78 13.98
C GLN A 30 -13.65 12.62 14.53
N ASP A 31 -14.62 12.15 13.76
CA ASP A 31 -15.44 10.98 14.04
C ASP A 31 -15.25 9.93 12.92
N PRO A 32 -14.98 8.64 13.24
CA PRO A 32 -14.82 7.60 12.23
C PRO A 32 -16.00 7.51 11.24
N SER A 33 -17.22 7.89 11.64
CA SER A 33 -18.41 7.88 10.78
C SER A 33 -18.37 8.88 9.62
N GLU A 34 -17.47 9.86 9.65
CA GLU A 34 -17.21 10.76 8.51
C GLU A 34 -16.62 9.99 7.31
N VAL A 35 -15.85 8.95 7.61
CA VAL A 35 -15.07 8.18 6.62
C VAL A 35 -15.59 6.76 6.45
N PHE A 36 -15.95 6.08 7.54
CA PHE A 36 -16.40 4.69 7.53
C PHE A 36 -17.92 4.62 7.67
N ARG A 37 -18.57 3.69 6.96
CA ARG A 37 -20.00 3.43 7.17
C ARG A 37 -20.21 2.63 8.44
N GLN A 38 -21.42 2.73 9.02
CA GLN A 38 -21.85 1.77 10.02
C GLN A 38 -22.08 0.38 9.40
N PRO A 39 -21.79 -0.72 10.11
CA PRO A 39 -21.29 -0.79 11.50
C PRO A 39 -19.75 -0.79 11.63
N TYR A 40 -19.01 -0.35 10.61
CA TYR A 40 -17.54 -0.38 10.62
C TYR A 40 -16.95 0.78 11.42
N ALA A 41 -17.56 1.96 11.35
CA ALA A 41 -17.14 3.15 12.11
C ALA A 41 -17.03 2.87 13.62
N ASP A 42 -17.94 2.07 14.19
CA ASP A 42 -17.96 1.74 15.62
C ASP A 42 -16.78 0.88 16.10
N ARG A 43 -16.05 0.23 15.19
CA ARG A 43 -15.04 -0.78 15.56
C ARG A 43 -13.68 -0.62 14.89
N VAL A 44 -13.61 0.06 13.74
CA VAL A 44 -12.40 0.08 12.89
C VAL A 44 -11.14 0.52 13.65
N GLU A 45 -11.25 1.50 14.55
CA GLU A 45 -10.11 2.00 15.31
C GLU A 45 -9.58 0.99 16.34
N HIS A 46 -10.45 0.10 16.83
CA HIS A 46 -10.11 -0.95 17.80
C HIS A 46 -9.51 -2.20 17.15
N LEU A 47 -9.68 -2.37 15.83
CA LEU A 47 -9.14 -3.53 15.10
C LEU A 47 -7.60 -3.48 14.98
N PHE A 48 -7.03 -2.28 14.89
CA PHE A 48 -5.58 -2.08 14.70
C PHE A 48 -4.85 -1.83 16.03
N ASP A 49 -5.09 -2.70 17.01
CA ASP A 49 -4.51 -2.63 18.36
C ASP A 49 -3.26 -3.49 18.55
N GLY A 50 -2.84 -4.21 17.49
CA GLY A 50 -1.71 -5.14 17.52
C GLY A 50 -1.99 -6.46 18.24
N ARG A 51 -3.26 -6.75 18.56
CA ARG A 51 -3.69 -8.00 19.21
C ARG A 51 -4.66 -8.84 18.36
N HIS A 52 -5.16 -8.28 17.26
CA HIS A 52 -5.95 -9.00 16.27
C HIS A 52 -5.05 -9.48 15.13
N GLU A 53 -5.23 -10.73 14.72
CA GLU A 53 -4.62 -11.26 13.50
C GLU A 53 -5.27 -10.63 12.25
N ASP A 54 -4.55 -10.61 11.13
CA ASP A 54 -5.00 -9.96 9.89
C ASP A 54 -6.35 -10.53 9.41
N GLU A 55 -6.55 -11.85 9.52
CA GLU A 55 -7.81 -12.49 9.12
C GLU A 55 -9.00 -12.09 10.02
N ASP A 56 -8.75 -11.88 11.31
CA ASP A 56 -9.78 -11.45 12.27
C ASP A 56 -10.18 -9.99 12.04
N ILE A 57 -9.24 -9.15 11.60
CA ILE A 57 -9.50 -7.78 11.17
C ILE A 57 -10.36 -7.79 9.90
N VAL A 58 -9.93 -8.50 8.86
CA VAL A 58 -10.64 -8.53 7.56
C VAL A 58 -12.09 -8.99 7.71
N ARG A 59 -12.36 -10.00 8.56
CA ARG A 59 -13.72 -10.50 8.82
C ARG A 59 -14.66 -9.45 9.44
N GLN A 60 -14.10 -8.40 10.04
CA GLN A 60 -14.86 -7.32 10.68
C GLN A 60 -15.02 -6.08 9.80
N LEU A 61 -14.38 -6.07 8.62
CA LEU A 61 -14.49 -5.01 7.61
C LEU A 61 -15.56 -5.35 6.57
N ALA A 62 -15.85 -4.39 5.69
CA ALA A 62 -16.77 -4.60 4.58
C ALA A 62 -16.15 -5.51 3.50
N PRO A 63 -16.97 -6.12 2.63
CA PRO A 63 -16.48 -6.93 1.51
C PRO A 63 -15.63 -6.15 0.49
N ASN A 64 -15.80 -4.83 0.39
CA ASN A 64 -15.06 -3.98 -0.54
C ASN A 64 -15.01 -2.52 -0.04
N VAL A 65 -14.12 -1.72 -0.62
CA VAL A 65 -13.95 -0.30 -0.22
C VAL A 65 -15.21 0.51 -0.44
N LYS A 66 -15.95 0.25 -1.54
CA LYS A 66 -17.18 0.98 -1.84
C LYS A 66 -18.25 0.79 -0.78
N GLU A 67 -18.28 -0.33 -0.06
CA GLU A 67 -19.16 -0.64 1.06
C GLU A 67 -18.58 -0.24 2.43
N LEU A 68 -17.25 -0.21 2.57
CA LEU A 68 -16.54 0.18 3.79
C LEU A 68 -16.67 1.67 4.13
N VAL A 69 -16.39 2.55 3.16
CA VAL A 69 -16.27 4.00 3.40
C VAL A 69 -17.50 4.76 2.93
N THR A 70 -17.79 5.94 3.51
CA THR A 70 -18.91 6.79 3.11
C THR A 70 -18.87 7.10 1.60
N ALA A 71 -20.03 7.36 1.02
CA ALA A 71 -20.11 7.66 -0.42
C ALA A 71 -19.27 8.88 -0.81
N ASP A 72 -19.16 9.85 0.10
CA ASP A 72 -18.41 11.08 -0.10
C ASP A 72 -16.91 10.81 -0.06
N PHE A 73 -16.44 10.07 0.95
CA PHE A 73 -15.04 9.66 1.03
C PHE A 73 -14.63 8.79 -0.16
N TYR A 74 -15.48 7.84 -0.59
CA TYR A 74 -15.22 7.02 -1.76
C TYR A 74 -14.97 7.84 -3.04
N ARG A 75 -15.78 8.88 -3.28
CA ARG A 75 -15.57 9.80 -4.42
C ARG A 75 -14.27 10.60 -4.27
N GLY A 76 -13.91 10.94 -3.03
CA GLY A 76 -12.68 11.66 -2.68
C GLY A 76 -11.39 10.86 -2.88
N LEU A 77 -11.44 9.52 -2.96
CA LEU A 77 -10.23 8.69 -3.12
C LEU A 77 -9.37 9.05 -4.34
N GLY A 78 -10.00 9.48 -5.45
CA GLY A 78 -9.28 9.91 -6.66
C GLY A 78 -8.76 11.34 -6.61
N HIS A 79 -9.25 12.15 -5.67
CA HIS A 79 -8.92 13.57 -5.53
C HIS A 79 -8.82 13.91 -4.04
N PRO A 80 -7.81 13.36 -3.34
CA PRO A 80 -7.69 13.51 -1.90
C PRO A 80 -7.51 14.99 -1.52
N THR A 81 -8.13 15.41 -0.42
CA THR A 81 -8.03 16.77 0.13
C THR A 81 -7.73 16.71 1.64
N GLY A 82 -7.47 17.87 2.25
CA GLY A 82 -7.29 18.02 3.69
C GLY A 82 -6.23 17.09 4.29
N GLY A 83 -6.49 16.58 5.50
CA GLY A 83 -5.59 15.67 6.21
C GLY A 83 -5.29 14.38 5.43
N PHE A 84 -6.21 13.89 4.61
CA PHE A 84 -5.96 12.70 3.79
C PHE A 84 -4.91 12.98 2.69
N ALA A 85 -4.99 14.13 2.04
CA ALA A 85 -3.96 14.54 1.07
C ALA A 85 -2.59 14.78 1.74
N GLU A 86 -2.59 15.33 2.96
CA GLU A 86 -1.37 15.51 3.75
C GLU A 86 -0.72 14.17 4.09
N ALA A 87 -1.49 13.21 4.61
CA ALA A 87 -1.02 11.87 4.92
C ALA A 87 -0.44 11.17 3.68
N LEU A 88 -1.12 11.23 2.54
CA LEU A 88 -0.61 10.65 1.29
C LEU A 88 0.71 11.30 0.86
N ARG A 89 0.79 12.64 0.86
CA ARG A 89 2.03 13.36 0.51
C ARG A 89 3.19 13.03 1.44
N ALA A 90 2.92 12.86 2.73
CA ALA A 90 3.95 12.49 3.70
C ALA A 90 4.55 11.09 3.44
N ASN A 91 3.78 10.19 2.81
CA ASN A 91 4.15 8.79 2.59
C ASN A 91 4.54 8.46 1.12
N ASP A 92 4.34 9.36 0.16
CA ASP A 92 4.62 9.13 -1.27
C ASP A 92 6.09 9.37 -1.69
N GLY A 93 6.97 9.70 -0.73
CA GLY A 93 8.37 10.09 -0.97
C GLY A 93 9.38 8.94 -1.06
N ALA A 94 8.97 7.68 -0.92
CA ALA A 94 9.87 6.54 -0.66
C ALA A 94 11.02 6.37 -1.68
N CYS A 95 10.81 6.73 -2.95
CA CYS A 95 11.80 6.62 -4.01
C CYS A 95 12.37 7.97 -4.48
N ALA A 96 12.01 9.08 -3.80
CA ALA A 96 12.35 10.44 -4.20
C ALA A 96 13.78 10.88 -3.79
N TRP A 97 14.76 9.99 -3.85
CA TRP A 97 16.14 10.22 -3.41
C TRP A 97 17.15 9.51 -4.32
N LYS A 98 18.46 9.76 -4.12
CA LYS A 98 19.54 9.10 -4.87
C LYS A 98 20.37 8.19 -3.95
N PRO A 99 20.20 6.86 -4.02
CA PRO A 99 21.06 5.93 -3.29
C PRO A 99 22.51 5.97 -3.79
N GLY A 100 23.46 5.91 -2.84
CA GLY A 100 24.89 5.73 -3.11
C GLY A 100 25.27 4.28 -3.45
N VAL A 101 24.30 3.36 -3.39
CA VAL A 101 24.45 1.92 -3.64
C VAL A 101 23.52 1.51 -4.80
N PRO A 102 23.80 0.40 -5.50
CA PRO A 102 22.85 -0.09 -6.48
C PRO A 102 21.59 -0.63 -5.78
N VAL A 103 20.45 -0.44 -6.42
CA VAL A 103 19.14 -0.87 -5.95
C VAL A 103 18.56 -1.90 -6.90
N ARG A 104 17.96 -2.95 -6.34
CA ARG A 104 17.25 -3.96 -7.10
C ARG A 104 15.84 -4.10 -6.55
N LEU A 105 14.85 -3.87 -7.40
CA LEU A 105 13.44 -4.04 -7.09
C LEU A 105 12.97 -5.39 -7.66
N TYR A 106 12.07 -6.05 -6.95
CA TYR A 106 11.43 -7.29 -7.37
C TYR A 106 9.92 -7.11 -7.23
N ALA A 107 9.16 -7.50 -8.25
CA ALA A 107 7.70 -7.44 -8.21
C ALA A 107 7.11 -8.46 -9.19
N GLY A 108 5.94 -9.01 -8.87
CA GLY A 108 5.13 -9.79 -9.81
C GLY A 108 4.08 -8.91 -10.47
N ASP A 109 3.74 -9.16 -11.73
CA ASP A 109 2.68 -8.44 -12.43
C ASP A 109 1.26 -8.94 -12.08
N GLY A 110 1.17 -10.13 -11.46
CA GLY A 110 -0.05 -10.69 -10.88
C GLY A 110 -0.34 -10.24 -9.44
N ASP A 111 0.51 -9.38 -8.85
CA ASP A 111 0.30 -8.85 -7.51
C ASP A 111 -0.87 -7.86 -7.50
N THR A 112 -1.92 -8.22 -6.76
CA THR A 112 -3.13 -7.40 -6.58
C THR A 112 -3.25 -6.81 -5.16
N ASP A 113 -2.21 -6.92 -4.35
CA ASP A 113 -2.10 -6.24 -3.06
C ASP A 113 -1.32 -4.94 -3.29
N VAL A 114 -0.17 -5.05 -3.96
CA VAL A 114 0.73 -3.95 -4.31
C VAL A 114 1.05 -4.02 -5.80
N PRO A 115 0.26 -3.36 -6.67
CA PRO A 115 0.42 -3.46 -8.11
C PRO A 115 1.82 -3.08 -8.59
N ILE A 116 2.39 -3.84 -9.53
CA ILE A 116 3.74 -3.65 -10.10
C ILE A 116 4.00 -2.23 -10.65
N GLY A 117 2.93 -1.49 -10.96
CA GLY A 117 3.01 -0.07 -11.31
C GLY A 117 3.80 0.77 -10.30
N ASN A 118 3.72 0.46 -9.00
CA ASN A 118 4.48 1.13 -7.94
C ASN A 118 5.99 0.90 -8.11
N ALA A 119 6.41 -0.36 -8.33
CA ALA A 119 7.81 -0.70 -8.53
C ALA A 119 8.37 -0.07 -9.82
N ARG A 120 7.58 -0.05 -10.90
CA ARG A 120 7.94 0.61 -12.17
C ARG A 120 8.09 2.13 -11.99
N ALA A 121 7.19 2.76 -11.22
CA ALA A 121 7.30 4.19 -10.92
C ALA A 121 8.54 4.48 -10.07
N CYS A 122 8.81 3.67 -9.05
CA CYS A 122 9.99 3.77 -8.21
C CYS A 122 11.30 3.66 -9.01
N GLU A 123 11.41 2.65 -9.89
CA GLU A 123 12.56 2.48 -10.78
C GLU A 123 12.80 3.74 -11.62
N ARG A 124 11.76 4.28 -12.28
CA ARG A 124 11.88 5.51 -13.08
C ARG A 124 12.33 6.70 -12.25
N THR A 125 11.75 6.89 -11.07
CA THR A 125 12.06 8.00 -10.16
C THR A 125 13.50 7.95 -9.65
N LEU A 126 14.00 6.76 -9.32
CA LEU A 126 15.39 6.53 -8.90
C LEU A 126 16.35 6.72 -10.08
N ALA A 127 16.04 6.14 -11.25
CA ALA A 127 16.87 6.27 -12.45
C ALA A 127 17.00 7.74 -12.90
N ALA A 128 15.90 8.50 -12.87
CA ALA A 128 15.90 9.94 -13.18
C ALA A 128 16.78 10.77 -12.23
N ARG A 129 17.07 10.27 -11.02
CA ARG A 129 17.99 10.87 -10.05
C ARG A 129 19.43 10.36 -10.19
N GLY A 130 19.72 9.57 -11.22
CA GLY A 130 21.04 8.99 -11.48
C GLY A 130 21.40 7.81 -10.57
N ALA A 131 20.41 7.14 -9.98
CA ALA A 131 20.63 5.91 -9.23
C ALA A 131 20.91 4.73 -10.17
N ARG A 132 21.72 3.78 -9.70
CA ARG A 132 21.86 2.47 -10.37
C ARG A 132 20.74 1.57 -9.88
N VAL A 133 19.64 1.51 -10.62
CA VAL A 133 18.44 0.75 -10.23
C VAL A 133 18.04 -0.23 -11.33
N ARG A 134 17.51 -1.38 -10.93
CA ARG A 134 16.88 -2.34 -11.84
C ARG A 134 15.66 -3.00 -11.20
N LEU A 135 14.55 -3.04 -11.91
CA LEU A 135 13.38 -3.86 -11.61
C LEU A 135 13.52 -5.23 -12.27
N LEU A 136 13.27 -6.29 -11.50
CA LEU A 136 13.05 -7.65 -11.99
C LEU A 136 11.58 -7.97 -11.85
N ASP A 137 10.92 -8.08 -13.01
CA ASP A 137 9.56 -8.59 -13.12
C ASP A 137 9.61 -10.13 -12.98
N LEU A 138 8.88 -10.65 -11.99
CA LEU A 138 8.80 -12.08 -11.68
C LEU A 138 7.68 -12.78 -12.47
N GLY A 139 7.00 -12.05 -13.35
CA GLY A 139 5.87 -12.54 -14.13
C GLY A 139 4.59 -12.63 -13.32
N ALA A 140 3.66 -13.46 -13.79
CA ALA A 140 2.30 -13.62 -13.28
C ALA A 140 2.23 -14.39 -11.94
N VAL A 141 2.94 -13.87 -10.94
CA VAL A 141 2.89 -14.33 -9.55
C VAL A 141 2.11 -13.33 -8.70
N ASP A 142 1.35 -13.87 -7.75
CA ASP A 142 0.60 -13.09 -6.77
C ASP A 142 1.52 -12.42 -5.73
N HIS A 143 0.92 -11.72 -4.76
CA HIS A 143 1.66 -10.98 -3.73
C HIS A 143 2.68 -11.87 -2.99
N GLN A 144 2.24 -13.03 -2.51
CA GLN A 144 3.10 -13.97 -1.79
C GLN A 144 4.13 -14.66 -2.70
N GLY A 145 3.74 -14.96 -3.94
CA GLY A 145 4.58 -15.52 -4.98
C GLY A 145 5.69 -14.58 -5.39
N SER A 146 5.44 -13.27 -5.43
CA SER A 146 6.47 -12.25 -5.70
C SER A 146 7.57 -12.28 -4.63
N GLY A 147 7.19 -12.34 -3.35
CA GLY A 147 8.13 -12.47 -2.23
C GLY A 147 8.94 -13.75 -2.31
N ARG A 148 8.29 -14.91 -2.43
CA ARG A 148 8.95 -16.22 -2.53
C ARG A 148 9.88 -16.31 -3.75
N GLY A 149 9.43 -15.81 -4.90
CA GLY A 149 10.20 -15.83 -6.15
C GLY A 149 11.44 -14.92 -6.10
N ALA A 150 11.39 -13.83 -5.32
CA ALA A 150 12.51 -12.90 -5.18
C ALA A 150 13.67 -13.49 -4.35
N LEU A 151 13.38 -14.27 -3.30
CA LEU A 151 14.35 -14.64 -2.24
C LEU A 151 15.68 -15.17 -2.77
N ALA A 152 15.66 -16.18 -3.63
CA ALA A 152 16.89 -16.77 -4.17
C ALA A 152 17.68 -15.76 -5.04
N GLY A 153 16.97 -14.89 -5.77
CA GLY A 153 17.57 -13.82 -6.55
C GLY A 153 18.23 -12.75 -5.68
N VAL A 154 17.57 -12.36 -4.59
CA VAL A 154 18.08 -11.42 -3.59
C VAL A 154 19.36 -11.96 -2.96
N ALA A 155 19.33 -13.22 -2.47
CA ALA A 155 20.49 -13.86 -1.86
C ALA A 155 21.71 -13.93 -2.80
N ARG A 156 21.50 -14.33 -4.06
CA ARG A 156 22.58 -14.35 -5.07
C ARG A 156 23.12 -12.95 -5.36
N TRP A 157 22.27 -11.94 -5.43
CA TRP A 157 22.71 -10.58 -5.73
C TRP A 157 23.61 -10.02 -4.63
N PHE A 158 23.22 -10.17 -3.38
CA PHE A 158 24.06 -9.77 -2.25
C PHE A 158 25.32 -10.63 -2.13
N GLY A 159 25.21 -11.95 -2.31
CA GLY A 159 26.36 -12.86 -2.27
C GLY A 159 27.42 -12.59 -3.34
N ALA A 160 27.02 -12.07 -4.51
CA ALA A 160 27.94 -11.66 -5.58
C ALA A 160 28.52 -10.25 -5.41
N GLY A 161 28.30 -9.60 -4.25
CA GLY A 161 28.84 -8.27 -3.94
C GLY A 161 28.00 -7.10 -4.46
N ALA A 162 26.68 -7.28 -4.61
CA ALA A 162 25.69 -6.26 -4.96
C ALA A 162 26.22 -5.19 -5.91
N ARG A 163 26.68 -5.63 -7.09
CA ARG A 163 27.15 -4.75 -8.15
C ARG A 163 25.98 -4.28 -9.01
#